data_AF-A0A9J5ZFN2-F1
#
_entry.id   AF-A0A9J5ZFN2-F1
#
_cell.length_a   1.000
_cell.length_b   1.000
_cell.length_c   1.000
_cell.angle_alpha   90.00
_cell.angle_beta   90.00
_cell.angle_gamma   90.00
#
_symmetry.space_group_name_H-M   'P 1'
#
loop_
_entity.id
_entity.type
_entity.pdbx_description
1 polymer ?
#
loop_
_entity_poly.entity_id
_entity_poly.type
_entity_poly.pdbx_seq_one_letter_code
_entity_poly.pdbx_strand_id
1 'polypeptide(L)'
;MWINPHRKCGTKPEGVKPYRIEFYKRTHYTSEKRWSSVEAETHYNNMIDLKDISASGEPSMTIDEIVDTVLRTKSGYIKGLSYGRKPNTTRATQRRMAELEYSLKKAKQEAVAETEVENQQSRILDQQSQIQDQQSQIKALNSQLDTVVARQEDMFRKIKLFAHSSSSRLEVMQTYMIFSI
;
A
#
# COMPACT_ATOMS: atom_id res chain seq x y z
N MET A 1 -9.82 30.93 -49.11
CA MET A 1 -8.39 31.02 -49.41
C MET A 1 -7.63 30.70 -48.13
N TRP A 2 -6.85 29.61 -48.13
CA TRP A 2 -6.12 29.12 -46.96
C TRP A 2 -4.81 29.90 -46.81
N ILE A 3 -4.47 30.33 -45.59
CA ILE A 3 -3.11 30.72 -45.24
C ILE A 3 -2.76 30.03 -43.91
N ASN A 4 -1.80 29.12 -43.98
CA ASN A 4 -1.01 28.61 -42.87
C ASN A 4 0.41 29.18 -43.09
N PRO A 5 1.17 29.60 -42.07
CA PRO A 5 2.10 28.63 -41.49
C PRO A 5 2.53 28.87 -40.03
N HIS A 6 3.05 27.80 -39.44
CA HIS A 6 3.95 27.76 -38.29
C HIS A 6 4.79 29.03 -38.04
N ARG A 7 4.70 29.60 -36.84
CA ARG A 7 5.81 30.32 -36.22
C ARG A 7 6.32 29.55 -35.01
N LYS A 8 7.50 28.97 -35.16
CA LYS A 8 8.40 28.70 -34.04
C LYS A 8 8.86 30.06 -33.49
N CYS A 9 8.70 30.28 -32.19
CA CYS A 9 9.41 31.29 -31.42
C CYS A 9 9.46 30.73 -30.00
N GLY A 10 10.59 30.32 -29.44
CA GLY A 10 11.85 31.06 -29.38
C GLY A 10 11.98 31.55 -27.95
N THR A 11 12.81 30.87 -27.17
CA THR A 11 13.52 31.31 -25.94
C THR A 11 12.77 32.22 -24.95
N LYS A 12 12.48 31.66 -23.77
CA LYS A 12 12.02 32.38 -22.58
C LYS A 12 13.16 33.26 -22.02
N PRO A 13 12.97 34.57 -21.81
CA PRO A 13 13.78 35.30 -20.86
C PRO A 13 13.23 35.11 -19.44
N GLU A 14 14.14 34.73 -18.54
CA GLU A 14 14.00 34.78 -17.10
C GLU A 14 13.55 36.16 -16.60
N GLY A 15 12.74 36.16 -15.54
CA GLY A 15 12.90 37.16 -14.48
C GLY A 15 11.92 38.33 -14.37
N VAL A 16 11.12 38.67 -15.37
CA VAL A 16 10.04 39.67 -15.21
C VAL A 16 8.82 39.19 -15.97
N LYS A 17 7.63 39.22 -15.35
CA LYS A 17 6.37 38.73 -15.94
C LYS A 17 5.47 39.89 -16.42
N PRO A 18 5.83 40.67 -17.47
CA PRO A 18 4.96 41.72 -18.02
C PRO A 18 3.87 41.19 -18.97
N TYR A 19 3.47 39.92 -18.81
CA TYR A 19 2.77 39.19 -19.87
C TYR A 19 1.32 39.67 -20.12
N ARG A 20 0.64 40.21 -19.10
CA ARG A 20 -0.80 40.49 -19.19
C ARG A 20 -1.13 41.82 -19.88
N ILE A 21 -0.40 42.89 -19.56
CA ILE A 21 -0.57 44.20 -20.23
C ILE A 21 -0.16 44.08 -21.71
N GLU A 22 0.92 43.36 -22.00
CA GLU A 22 1.35 43.07 -23.38
C GLU A 22 0.31 42.21 -24.14
N PHE A 23 -0.30 41.23 -23.48
CA PHE A 23 -1.38 40.44 -24.06
C PHE A 23 -2.60 41.30 -24.41
N TYR A 24 -2.96 42.24 -23.53
CA TYR A 24 -4.05 43.18 -23.77
C TYR A 24 -3.81 44.00 -25.04
N LYS A 25 -2.61 44.56 -25.20
CA LYS A 25 -2.18 45.23 -26.43
C LYS A 25 -2.25 44.30 -27.63
N ARG A 26 -1.71 43.08 -27.55
CA ARG A 26 -1.70 42.14 -28.69
C ARG A 26 -3.08 41.72 -29.18
N THR A 27 -4.09 41.77 -28.31
CA THR A 27 -5.48 41.39 -28.65
C THR A 27 -6.32 42.57 -29.11
N HIS A 28 -6.02 43.80 -28.66
CA HIS A 28 -6.83 44.99 -28.91
C HIS A 28 -6.13 46.02 -29.83
N TYR A 29 -4.86 45.84 -30.16
CA TYR A 29 -4.12 46.70 -31.08
C TYR A 29 -3.77 45.93 -32.35
N THR A 30 -4.13 46.49 -33.50
CA THR A 30 -3.71 46.00 -34.82
C THR A 30 -2.97 47.10 -35.57
N SER A 31 -1.91 46.76 -36.30
CA SER A 31 -1.14 47.74 -37.07
C SER A 31 -1.97 48.42 -38.18
N GLU A 32 -3.04 47.77 -38.61
CA GLU A 32 -3.93 48.25 -39.68
C GLU A 32 -5.09 49.12 -39.16
N LYS A 33 -5.73 48.74 -38.05
CA LYS A 33 -6.91 49.45 -37.51
C LYS A 33 -6.65 50.28 -36.24
N ARG A 34 -5.40 50.35 -35.78
CA ARG A 34 -4.99 50.90 -34.47
C ARG A 34 -5.73 50.17 -33.33
N TRP A 35 -6.05 50.87 -32.25
CA TRP A 35 -6.82 50.33 -31.13
C TRP A 35 -8.22 49.92 -31.59
N SER A 36 -8.69 48.77 -31.08
CA SER A 36 -10.00 48.21 -31.41
C SER A 36 -11.16 49.12 -30.98
N SER A 37 -10.93 49.95 -29.96
CA SER A 37 -11.85 51.00 -29.50
C SER A 37 -11.10 52.05 -28.68
N VAL A 38 -11.74 53.21 -28.45
CA VAL A 38 -11.18 54.28 -27.61
C VAL A 38 -11.08 53.84 -26.14
N GLU A 39 -12.01 53.00 -25.69
CA GLU A 39 -11.97 52.39 -24.37
C GLU A 39 -10.76 51.46 -24.23
N ALA A 40 -10.43 50.70 -25.28
CA ALA A 40 -9.27 49.81 -25.25
C ALA A 40 -7.94 50.58 -25.18
N GLU A 41 -7.84 51.71 -25.89
CA GLU A 41 -6.70 52.62 -25.75
C GLU A 41 -6.60 53.19 -24.33
N THR A 42 -7.72 53.67 -23.78
CA THR A 42 -7.79 54.23 -22.42
C THR A 42 -7.40 53.20 -21.37
N HIS A 43 -7.89 51.97 -21.49
CA HIS A 43 -7.53 50.87 -20.59
C HIS A 43 -6.05 50.51 -20.67
N TYR A 44 -5.46 50.45 -21.86
CA TYR A 44 -4.02 50.19 -21.98
C TYR A 44 -3.18 51.30 -21.36
N ASN A 45 -3.52 52.57 -21.62
CA ASN A 45 -2.81 53.71 -21.04
C ASN A 45 -2.91 53.70 -19.51
N ASN A 46 -4.10 53.47 -18.95
CA ASN A 46 -4.30 53.34 -17.50
C ASN A 46 -3.46 52.19 -16.89
N MET A 47 -3.30 51.06 -17.60
CA MET A 47 -2.45 49.95 -17.14
C MET A 47 -0.96 50.32 -17.15
N ILE A 48 -0.49 51.10 -18.12
CA ILE A 48 0.89 51.57 -18.20
C ILE A 48 1.16 52.61 -17.11
N ASP A 49 0.26 53.58 -16.91
CA ASP A 49 0.40 54.60 -15.88
C ASP A 49 0.48 53.98 -14.48
N LEU A 50 -0.40 53.03 -14.16
CA LEU A 50 -0.38 52.31 -12.88
C LEU A 50 0.88 51.46 -12.71
N LYS A 51 1.40 50.88 -13.80
CA LYS A 51 2.65 50.12 -13.79
C LYS A 51 3.85 51.02 -13.51
N ASP A 52 3.88 52.21 -14.10
CA ASP A 52 4.96 53.18 -13.92
C ASP A 52 4.93 53.79 -12.51
N ILE A 53 3.75 54.08 -11.97
CA ILE A 53 3.57 54.49 -10.56
C ILE A 53 4.06 53.38 -9.61
N SER A 54 3.72 52.12 -9.90
CA SER A 54 4.13 50.97 -9.07
C SER A 54 5.64 50.69 -9.13
N ALA A 55 6.35 51.22 -10.12
CA ALA A 55 7.82 51.17 -10.20
C ALA A 55 8.51 52.26 -9.36
N SER A 56 7.76 53.27 -8.89
CA SER A 56 8.28 54.46 -8.20
C SER A 56 8.39 54.34 -6.67
N GLY A 57 8.09 53.18 -6.07
CA GLY A 57 8.46 52.86 -4.68
C GLY A 57 7.33 52.81 -3.62
N GLU A 58 6.07 53.01 -4.01
CA GLU A 58 4.86 52.82 -3.16
C GLU A 58 4.25 51.41 -3.40
N PRO A 59 3.32 50.86 -2.57
CA PRO A 59 3.08 49.43 -2.48
C PRO A 59 2.83 48.80 -3.85
N SER A 60 3.75 47.92 -4.24
CA SER A 60 3.83 47.38 -5.58
C SER A 60 2.62 46.51 -5.88
N MET A 61 1.62 47.05 -6.59
CA MET A 61 0.58 46.24 -7.19
C MET A 61 1.22 45.34 -8.24
N THR A 62 0.88 44.06 -8.21
CA THR A 62 1.33 43.13 -9.24
C THR A 62 0.66 43.46 -10.58
N ILE A 63 1.31 43.10 -11.68
CA ILE A 63 0.78 43.34 -13.04
C ILE A 63 -0.62 42.73 -13.23
N ASP A 64 -0.90 41.63 -12.54
CA ASP A 64 -2.21 40.98 -12.56
C ASP A 64 -3.27 41.79 -11.83
N GLU A 65 -2.94 42.39 -10.68
CA GLU A 65 -3.81 43.27 -9.91
C GLU A 65 -4.05 44.61 -10.62
N ILE A 66 -3.06 45.15 -11.33
CA ILE A 66 -3.21 46.35 -12.16
C ILE A 66 -4.24 46.10 -13.26
N VAL A 67 -4.12 44.97 -13.97
CA VAL A 67 -5.06 44.64 -15.05
C VAL A 67 -6.45 44.30 -14.50
N ASP A 68 -6.55 43.58 -13.38
CA ASP A 68 -7.84 43.30 -12.72
C ASP A 68 -8.54 44.59 -12.28
N THR A 69 -7.78 45.58 -11.78
CA THR A 69 -8.28 46.89 -11.37
C THR A 69 -8.80 47.70 -12.56
N VAL A 70 -8.03 47.77 -13.65
CA VAL A 70 -8.42 48.55 -14.84
C VAL A 70 -9.59 47.92 -15.59
N LEU A 71 -9.58 46.60 -15.76
CA LEU A 71 -10.65 45.88 -16.47
C LEU A 71 -11.84 45.52 -15.56
N ARG A 72 -11.73 45.80 -14.25
CA ARG A 72 -12.72 45.49 -13.21
C ARG A 72 -13.20 44.04 -13.22
N THR A 73 -12.39 43.14 -13.79
CA THR A 73 -12.72 41.74 -14.05
C THR A 73 -11.55 40.88 -13.61
N LYS A 74 -11.77 39.99 -12.64
CA LYS A 74 -10.76 39.02 -12.19
C LYS A 74 -10.48 38.01 -13.31
N SER A 75 -9.22 37.81 -13.68
CA SER A 75 -8.88 36.80 -14.70
C SER A 75 -9.10 35.37 -14.21
N GLY A 76 -9.82 34.57 -15.00
CA GLY A 76 -9.85 33.11 -14.91
C GLY A 76 -8.68 32.43 -15.63
N TYR A 77 -8.71 31.09 -15.72
CA TYR A 77 -7.71 30.33 -16.49
C TYR A 77 -7.86 30.56 -18.00
N ILE A 78 -6.76 30.94 -18.65
CA ILE A 78 -6.71 31.14 -20.10
C ILE A 78 -5.98 29.95 -20.74
N LYS A 79 -6.75 29.09 -21.42
CA LYS A 79 -6.22 27.88 -22.08
C LYS A 79 -5.19 28.26 -23.15
N GLY A 80 -4.02 27.63 -23.10
CA GLY A 80 -2.92 27.86 -24.06
C GLY A 80 -1.87 28.88 -23.62
N LEU A 81 -2.11 29.63 -22.53
CA LEU A 81 -1.17 30.64 -22.02
C LEU A 81 -0.60 30.32 -20.63
N SER A 82 -0.98 29.18 -20.04
CA SER A 82 -0.59 28.76 -18.68
C SER A 82 -0.86 29.85 -17.61
N TYR A 83 -1.89 30.67 -17.85
CA TYR A 83 -2.22 31.83 -17.04
C TYR A 83 -3.52 31.57 -16.26
N GLY A 84 -3.56 31.98 -14.98
CA GLY A 84 -4.64 31.68 -14.03
C GLY A 84 -4.59 30.26 -13.45
N ARG A 85 -5.30 30.03 -12.33
CA ARG A 85 -5.40 28.70 -11.72
C ARG A 85 -6.15 27.77 -12.68
N LYS A 86 -5.42 26.86 -13.34
CA LYS A 86 -6.00 25.83 -14.19
C LYS A 86 -7.15 25.16 -13.43
N PRO A 87 -8.36 25.04 -14.03
CA PRO A 87 -9.45 24.34 -13.38
C PRO A 87 -8.93 22.95 -13.07
N ASN A 88 -8.85 22.64 -11.78
CA ASN A 88 -8.37 21.35 -11.33
C ASN A 88 -9.25 20.30 -12.02
N THR A 89 -8.54 19.34 -12.59
CA THR A 89 -9.01 18.25 -13.44
C THR A 89 -10.43 17.81 -13.07
N THR A 90 -11.32 17.81 -14.06
CA THR A 90 -12.75 17.45 -14.02
C THR A 90 -13.07 16.45 -12.90
N ARG A 91 -14.17 16.65 -12.16
CA ARG A 91 -14.69 15.76 -11.09
C ARG A 91 -14.49 14.25 -11.33
N ALA A 92 -14.59 13.82 -12.59
CA ALA A 92 -14.29 12.46 -13.03
C ALA A 92 -12.86 11.97 -12.72
N THR A 93 -11.84 12.81 -12.86
CA THR A 93 -10.44 12.49 -12.55
C THR A 93 -10.22 12.36 -11.04
N GLN A 94 -10.83 13.24 -10.24
CA GLN A 94 -10.77 13.14 -8.79
C GLN A 94 -11.39 11.82 -8.29
N ARG A 95 -12.53 11.41 -8.87
CA ARG A 95 -13.15 10.12 -8.57
C ARG A 95 -12.24 8.95 -8.93
N ARG A 96 -11.64 8.95 -10.12
CA ARG A 96 -10.69 7.91 -10.55
C ARG A 96 -9.46 7.82 -9.65
N MET A 97 -8.92 8.95 -9.18
CA MET A 97 -7.80 8.94 -8.23
C MET A 97 -8.20 8.37 -6.87
N ALA A 98 -9.38 8.72 -6.35
CA ALA A 98 -9.88 8.16 -5.10
C ALA A 98 -10.14 6.65 -5.20
N GLU A 99 -10.68 6.18 -6.33
CA GLU A 99 -10.86 4.75 -6.62
C GLU A 99 -9.52 4.01 -6.66
N LEU A 100 -8.51 4.58 -7.34
CA LEU A 100 -7.15 4.01 -7.38
C LEU A 100 -6.49 3.96 -6.01
N GLU A 101 -6.61 5.01 -5.20
CA GLU A 101 -6.08 5.04 -3.83
C GLU A 101 -6.75 3.97 -2.95
N TYR A 102 -8.07 3.80 -3.07
CA TYR A 102 -8.80 2.77 -2.37
C TYR A 102 -8.35 1.36 -2.79
N SER A 103 -8.26 1.10 -4.09
CA SER A 103 -7.76 -0.18 -4.62
C SER A 103 -6.33 -0.47 -4.18
N LEU A 104 -5.45 0.54 -4.17
CA LEU A 104 -4.07 0.38 -3.72
C LEU A 104 -4.00 0.04 -2.23
N LYS A 105 -4.83 0.68 -1.40
CA LYS A 105 -4.89 0.39 0.03
C LYS A 105 -5.39 -1.04 0.29
N LYS A 106 -6.40 -1.48 -0.46
CA LYS A 106 -6.93 -2.85 -0.40
C LYS A 106 -5.87 -3.87 -0.81
N ALA A 107 -5.19 -3.66 -1.95
CA ALA A 107 -4.13 -4.55 -2.42
C ALA A 107 -2.97 -4.68 -1.42
N LYS A 108 -2.60 -3.58 -0.73
CA LYS A 108 -1.59 -3.63 0.34
C LYS A 108 -2.05 -4.46 1.54
N GLN A 109 -3.31 -4.35 1.93
CA GLN A 109 -3.86 -5.16 3.02
C GLN A 109 -3.92 -6.64 2.65
N GLU A 110 -4.30 -6.96 1.40
CA GLU A 110 -4.30 -8.33 0.87
C GLU A 110 -2.88 -8.93 0.86
N ALA A 111 -1.87 -8.18 0.41
CA ALA A 111 -0.48 -8.65 0.45
C ALA A 111 0.03 -8.91 1.88
N VAL A 112 -0.35 -8.07 2.86
CA VAL A 112 -0.01 -8.32 4.26
C VAL A 112 -0.70 -9.58 4.77
N ALA A 113 -1.99 -9.74 4.48
CA ALA A 113 -2.74 -10.94 4.85
C ALA A 113 -2.15 -12.20 4.22
N GLU A 114 -1.68 -12.15 2.97
CA GLU A 114 -1.01 -13.25 2.28
C GLU A 114 0.28 -13.66 3.01
N THR A 115 1.13 -12.71 3.37
CA THR A 115 2.35 -13.01 4.14
C THR A 115 2.07 -13.57 5.53
N GLU A 116 0.96 -13.16 6.17
CA GLU A 116 0.56 -13.70 7.47
C GLU A 116 0.04 -15.13 7.35
N VAL A 117 -0.72 -15.43 6.30
CA VAL A 117 -1.17 -16.79 5.98
C VAL A 117 0.03 -17.70 5.70
N GLU A 118 1.02 -17.26 4.94
CA GLU A 118 2.25 -18.03 4.67
C GLU A 118 3.01 -18.36 5.97
N ASN A 119 3.17 -17.36 6.85
CA ASN A 119 3.81 -17.57 8.16
C ASN A 119 3.02 -18.55 9.03
N GLN A 120 1.69 -18.46 9.05
CA GLN A 120 0.84 -19.41 9.75
C GLN A 120 0.97 -20.82 9.17
N GLN A 121 1.04 -20.95 7.85
CA GLN A 121 1.20 -22.22 7.15
C GLN A 121 2.53 -22.90 7.53
N SER A 122 3.64 -22.14 7.57
CA SER A 122 4.94 -22.67 8.02
C SER A 122 4.88 -23.21 9.44
N ARG A 123 4.25 -22.48 10.37
CA ARG A 123 4.10 -22.90 11.77
C ARG A 123 3.27 -24.18 11.89
N ILE A 124 2.23 -24.33 11.07
CA ILE A 124 1.39 -25.54 11.05
C ILE A 124 2.22 -26.74 10.58
N LEU A 125 3.05 -26.58 9.55
CA LEU A 125 3.91 -27.65 9.05
C LEU A 125 4.93 -28.10 10.11
N ASP A 126 5.57 -27.15 10.80
CA ASP A 126 6.51 -27.47 11.89
C ASP A 126 5.82 -28.23 13.03
N GLN A 127 4.63 -27.78 13.43
CA GLN A 127 3.81 -28.47 14.43
C GLN A 127 3.41 -29.87 13.98
N GLN A 128 3.07 -30.05 12.70
CA GLN A 128 2.70 -31.34 12.15
C GLN A 128 3.87 -32.34 12.20
N SER A 129 5.08 -31.90 11.85
CA SER A 129 6.30 -32.72 11.99
C SER A 129 6.53 -33.14 13.43
N GLN A 130 6.41 -32.20 14.38
CA GLN A 130 6.59 -32.49 15.80
C GLN A 130 5.56 -33.50 16.32
N ILE A 131 4.30 -33.38 15.91
CA ILE A 131 3.24 -34.33 16.28
C ILE A 131 3.55 -35.72 15.73
N GLN A 132 4.06 -35.84 14.49
CA GLN A 132 4.43 -37.12 13.92
C GLN A 132 5.59 -37.80 14.66
N ASP A 133 6.60 -37.01 15.06
CA ASP A 133 7.71 -37.51 15.87
C ASP A 133 7.22 -38.02 17.23
N GLN A 134 6.34 -37.25 17.88
CA GLN A 134 5.71 -37.65 19.14
C GLN A 134 4.87 -38.92 18.98
N GLN A 135 4.07 -39.03 17.93
CA GLN A 135 3.30 -40.24 17.63
C GLN A 135 4.19 -41.47 17.45
N SER A 136 5.32 -41.31 16.77
CA SER A 136 6.30 -42.39 16.57
C SER A 136 6.93 -42.83 17.90
N GLN A 137 7.26 -41.88 18.78
CA GLN A 137 7.77 -42.17 20.12
C GLN A 137 6.73 -42.90 20.99
N ILE A 138 5.48 -42.44 21.02
CA ILE A 138 4.39 -43.09 21.75
C ILE A 138 4.20 -44.53 21.27
N LYS A 139 4.24 -44.76 19.96
CA LYS A 139 4.12 -46.10 19.38
C LYS A 139 5.27 -47.02 19.82
N ALA A 140 6.50 -46.50 19.84
CA ALA A 140 7.65 -47.25 20.31
C ALA A 140 7.54 -47.60 21.81
N LEU A 141 7.12 -46.64 22.64
CA LEU A 141 6.89 -46.86 24.07
C LEU A 141 5.81 -47.91 24.33
N ASN A 142 4.69 -47.86 23.60
CA ASN A 142 3.63 -48.87 23.74
C ASN A 142 4.13 -50.28 23.40
N SER A 143 4.94 -50.42 22.34
CA SER A 143 5.55 -51.72 22.01
C SER A 143 6.50 -52.23 23.10
N GLN A 144 7.25 -51.34 23.74
CA GLN A 144 8.08 -51.71 24.89
C GLN A 144 7.23 -52.14 26.08
N LEU A 145 6.13 -51.42 26.36
CA LEU A 145 5.21 -51.78 27.43
C LEU A 145 4.60 -53.17 27.21
N ASP A 146 4.12 -53.48 26.00
CA ASP A 146 3.60 -54.80 25.65
C ASP A 146 4.63 -55.91 25.90
N THR A 147 5.89 -55.63 25.58
CA THR A 147 7.00 -56.58 25.80
C THR A 147 7.26 -56.81 27.30
N VAL A 148 7.21 -55.75 28.11
CA VAL A 148 7.38 -55.84 29.57
C VAL A 148 6.22 -56.61 30.20
N VAL A 149 4.98 -56.33 29.79
CA VAL A 149 3.79 -57.04 30.25
C VAL A 149 3.86 -58.53 29.90
N ALA A 150 4.21 -58.87 28.66
CA ALA A 150 4.36 -60.26 28.24
C ALA A 150 5.43 -61.02 29.07
N ARG A 151 6.56 -60.36 29.38
CA ARG A 151 7.60 -60.92 30.26
C ARG A 151 7.10 -61.11 31.69
N GLN A 152 6.35 -60.17 32.23
CA GLN A 152 5.77 -60.26 33.57
C GLN A 152 4.79 -61.44 33.66
N GLU A 153 3.92 -61.61 32.68
CA GLU A 153 3.00 -62.75 32.64
C GLU A 153 3.71 -64.09 32.57
N ASP A 154 4.78 -64.20 31.77
CA ASP A 154 5.60 -65.41 31.68
C ASP A 154 6.26 -65.74 33.03
N MET A 155 6.85 -64.75 33.70
CA MET A 155 7.41 -64.94 35.03
C MET A 155 6.34 -65.37 36.04
N PHE A 156 5.17 -64.76 36.02
CA PHE A 156 4.07 -65.13 36.91
C PHE A 156 3.61 -66.58 36.67
N ARG A 157 3.49 -66.99 35.40
CA ARG A 157 3.20 -68.38 35.03
C ARG A 157 4.25 -69.35 35.58
N LYS A 158 5.54 -69.04 35.45
CA LYS A 158 6.65 -69.86 35.99
C LYS A 158 6.63 -69.97 37.52
N ILE A 159 6.39 -68.87 38.22
CA ILE A 159 6.26 -68.87 39.69
C ILE A 159 5.12 -69.78 40.12
N LYS A 160 3.97 -69.69 39.45
CA LYS A 160 2.82 -70.55 39.73
C LYS A 160 3.21 -72.02 39.56
N LEU A 161 3.86 -72.41 38.45
CA LEU A 161 4.31 -73.80 38.22
C LEU A 161 5.27 -74.30 39.31
N PHE A 162 6.24 -73.47 39.71
CA PHE A 162 7.19 -73.83 40.76
C PHE A 162 6.49 -74.08 42.11
N ALA A 163 5.54 -73.23 42.48
CA ALA A 163 4.77 -73.38 43.71
C ALA A 163 3.98 -74.70 43.74
N HIS A 164 3.32 -75.06 42.62
CA HIS A 164 2.56 -76.32 42.52
C HIS A 164 3.49 -77.54 42.58
N SER A 165 4.61 -77.52 41.84
CA SER A 165 5.59 -78.62 41.86
C SER A 165 6.22 -78.83 43.23
N SER A 166 6.44 -77.76 44.00
CA SER A 166 7.02 -77.83 45.34
C SER A 166 6.04 -78.44 46.33
N SER A 167 4.75 -78.09 46.24
CA SER A 167 3.69 -78.68 47.06
C SER A 167 3.57 -80.19 46.83
N SER A 168 3.52 -80.64 45.57
CA SER A 168 3.44 -82.07 45.25
C SER A 168 4.67 -82.86 45.70
N ARG A 169 5.88 -82.28 45.65
CA ARG A 169 7.10 -82.93 46.17
C ARG A 169 7.04 -83.14 47.69
N LEU A 170 6.49 -82.19 48.44
CA LEU A 170 6.31 -82.30 49.89
C LEU A 170 5.27 -83.38 50.25
N GLU A 171 4.17 -83.47 49.50
CA GLU A 171 3.14 -84.52 49.69
C GLU A 171 3.70 -85.92 49.44
N VAL A 172 4.49 -86.09 48.38
CA VAL A 172 5.17 -87.36 48.10
C VAL A 172 6.14 -87.72 49.24
N MET A 173 6.97 -86.77 49.69
CA MET A 173 7.91 -86.99 50.81
C MET A 173 7.19 -87.35 52.12
N GLN A 174 6.07 -86.70 52.44
CA GLN A 174 5.26 -87.03 53.61
C GLN A 174 4.64 -88.42 53.52
N THR A 175 4.13 -88.78 52.33
CA THR A 175 3.55 -90.10 52.10
C THR A 175 4.60 -91.21 52.27
N TYR A 176 5.79 -91.05 51.69
CA TYR A 176 6.89 -92.02 51.86
C TYR A 176 7.34 -92.18 53.32
N MET A 177 7.35 -91.11 54.11
CA MET A 177 7.71 -91.20 55.54
C MET A 177 6.65 -91.92 56.38
N ILE A 178 5.37 -91.79 56.05
CA ILE A 178 4.27 -92.47 56.77
C ILE A 178 4.28 -93.99 56.51
N PHE A 179 4.59 -94.42 55.28
CA PHE A 179 4.60 -95.84 54.91
C PHE A 179 5.89 -96.60 55.27
N SER A 180 6.91 -95.92 55.82
CA SER A 180 8.22 -96.51 56.16
C SER A 180 8.42 -96.76 57.66
N ILE A 181 7.38 -96.62 58.48
CA ILE A 181 7.33 -96.96 59.92
C ILE A 181 6.50 -98.23 60.10
#